data_AF-A0A2D7HYG9-F1
#
_entry.id   AF-A0A2D7HYG9-F1
#
_cell.length_a   1.000
_cell.length_b   1.000
_cell.length_c   1.000
_cell.angle_alpha   90.00
_cell.angle_beta   90.00
_cell.angle_gamma   90.00
#
_symmetry.space_group_name_H-M   'P 1'
#
loop_
_entity.id
_entity.type
_entity.pdbx_description
1 polymer ?
#
loop_
_entity_poly.entity_id
_entity_poly.type
_entity_poly.pdbx_seq_one_letter_code
_entity_poly.pdbx_strand_id
1 'polypeptide(L)'
;MDRLPALDEVIVWYEWVVPDDLARIQKYEGLLSPRECAKIEGLRFEARVEYVTAHALLRRALSLYAEIAPEEWNFALQSEGRPYLLNAPMGSGLDFNLSHTEGLVACAITRLGPVGVDVECLKSDRDRKRFASRVLADEELRWLDALAPEDRDLGLLDLWTLKEAHFKALGTGIVWPLSALQFELDSFEGARKVNGPSGHVGDGEWHYTRRLLSPKHRLSAAIPCGNVPRWKVAEFLK
;
A
#
# COMPACT_ATOMS: atom_id res chain seq x y z
N MET A 1 -8.31 -2.11 25.60
CA MET A 1 -9.49 -2.81 25.02
C MET A 1 -9.11 -3.16 23.60
N ASP A 2 -8.43 -4.29 23.46
CA ASP A 2 -7.92 -4.77 22.19
C ASP A 2 -9.08 -5.16 21.31
N ARG A 3 -9.07 -4.63 20.08
CA ARG A 3 -9.97 -5.12 19.05
C ARG A 3 -9.10 -5.36 17.85
N LEU A 4 -8.54 -6.57 17.78
CA LEU A 4 -8.08 -7.16 16.52
C LEU A 4 -9.04 -6.74 15.39
N PRO A 5 -8.54 -6.47 14.16
CA PRO A 5 -9.42 -6.20 13.04
C PRO A 5 -10.51 -7.27 12.97
N ALA A 6 -11.72 -6.87 12.60
CA ALA A 6 -12.78 -7.85 12.44
C ALA A 6 -12.35 -8.90 11.37
N LEU A 7 -12.87 -10.12 11.48
CA LEU A 7 -12.53 -11.22 10.57
C LEU A 7 -12.99 -10.99 9.13
N ASP A 8 -13.65 -9.87 8.86
CA ASP A 8 -14.11 -9.42 7.55
C ASP A 8 -13.56 -8.02 7.19
N GLU A 9 -12.52 -7.52 7.87
CA GLU A 9 -12.08 -6.13 7.73
C GLU A 9 -10.63 -6.01 7.24
N VAL A 10 -10.42 -5.06 6.33
CA VAL A 10 -9.09 -4.54 5.96
C VAL A 10 -9.04 -3.08 6.35
N ILE A 11 -8.09 -2.74 7.22
CA ILE A 11 -7.92 -1.39 7.73
C ILE A 11 -6.67 -0.79 7.08
N VAL A 12 -6.83 0.32 6.39
CA VAL A 12 -5.74 1.10 5.81
C VAL A 12 -5.60 2.39 6.58
N TRP A 13 -4.49 2.52 7.31
CA TRP A 13 -4.10 3.75 7.97
C TRP A 13 -3.19 4.56 7.05
N TYR A 14 -3.36 5.88 7.04
CA TYR A 14 -2.43 6.78 6.36
C TYR A 14 -2.04 7.96 7.26
N GLU A 15 -0.87 8.53 7.00
CA GLU A 15 -0.37 9.73 7.70
C GLU A 15 0.27 10.67 6.67
N TRP A 16 -0.08 11.97 6.76
CA TRP A 16 0.54 12.99 5.93
C TRP A 16 1.97 13.28 6.39
N VAL A 17 2.87 13.42 5.42
CA VAL A 17 4.28 13.70 5.63
C VAL A 17 4.58 15.11 5.13
N VAL A 18 5.14 15.93 6.01
CA VAL A 18 5.70 17.23 5.60
C VAL A 18 7.14 16.97 5.17
N PRO A 19 7.55 17.36 3.95
CA PRO A 19 8.95 17.32 3.55
C PRO A 19 9.79 18.13 4.55
N ASP A 20 11.03 17.71 4.78
CA ASP A 20 11.98 18.43 5.63
C ASP A 20 11.64 18.50 7.15
N ASP A 21 10.85 17.55 7.67
CA ASP A 21 10.47 17.48 9.08
C ASP A 21 11.50 16.72 9.96
N LEU A 22 12.57 17.41 10.36
CA LEU A 22 13.60 16.85 11.27
C LEU A 22 13.03 16.42 12.63
N ALA A 23 12.05 17.16 13.15
CA ALA A 23 11.43 16.86 14.44
C ALA A 23 10.71 15.51 14.39
N ARG A 24 10.13 15.15 13.24
CA ARG A 24 9.50 13.85 13.03
C ARG A 24 10.50 12.70 13.03
N ILE A 25 11.69 12.89 12.45
CA ILE A 25 12.76 11.88 12.54
C ILE A 25 13.10 11.67 14.01
N GLN A 26 13.40 12.73 14.77
CA GLN A 26 13.75 12.64 16.18
C GLN A 26 12.66 12.00 17.03
N LYS A 27 11.39 12.29 16.74
CA LYS A 27 10.23 11.72 17.45
C LYS A 27 10.13 10.21 17.28
N TYR A 28 10.48 9.68 16.11
CA TYR A 28 10.19 8.30 15.72
C TYR A 28 11.44 7.42 15.57
N GLU A 29 12.64 7.97 15.63
CA GLU A 29 13.90 7.23 15.56
C GLU A 29 13.98 6.12 16.62
N GLY A 30 13.46 6.37 17.83
CA GLY A 30 13.40 5.36 18.90
C GLY A 30 12.48 4.17 18.60
N LEU A 31 11.65 4.23 17.56
CA LEU A 31 10.80 3.12 17.12
C LEU A 31 11.46 2.25 16.06
N LEU A 32 12.61 2.65 15.52
CA LEU A 32 13.30 1.93 14.47
C LEU A 32 14.20 0.85 15.05
N SER A 33 14.31 -0.26 14.33
CA SER A 33 15.34 -1.26 14.59
C SER A 33 16.73 -0.74 14.18
N PRO A 34 17.83 -1.30 14.72
CA PRO A 34 19.19 -0.93 14.32
C PRO A 34 19.44 -1.02 12.80
N ARG A 35 18.83 -2.01 12.13
CA ARG A 35 18.91 -2.18 10.67
C ARG A 35 18.21 -1.04 9.91
N GLU A 36 17.09 -0.57 10.43
CA GLU A 36 16.36 0.55 9.84
C GLU A 36 17.10 1.87 10.07
N CYS A 37 17.68 2.09 11.25
CA CYS A 37 18.55 3.24 11.51
C CYS A 37 19.73 3.28 10.52
N ALA A 38 20.43 2.16 10.33
CA ALA A 38 21.51 2.08 9.35
C ALA A 38 21.04 2.34 7.91
N LYS A 39 19.81 1.94 7.56
CA LYS A 39 19.25 2.17 6.22
C LYS A 39 18.97 3.64 5.96
N ILE A 40 18.44 4.39 6.94
CA ILE A 40 18.08 5.80 6.73
C ILE A 40 19.31 6.71 6.58
N GLU A 41 20.48 6.32 7.08
CA GLU A 41 21.73 7.09 6.93
C GLU A 41 22.11 7.32 5.46
N GLY A 42 21.80 6.38 4.57
CA GLY A 42 22.11 6.46 3.14
C GLY A 42 21.04 7.15 2.28
N LEU A 43 19.87 7.47 2.85
CA LEU A 43 18.77 8.08 2.10
C LEU A 43 18.95 9.60 1.98
N ARG A 44 18.35 10.20 0.97
CA ARG A 44 18.13 11.66 0.94
C ARG A 44 17.20 12.09 2.06
N PHE A 45 17.27 13.36 2.49
CA PHE A 45 16.56 13.82 3.70
C PHE A 45 15.06 13.55 3.66
N GLU A 46 14.38 13.90 2.56
CA GLU A 46 12.94 13.73 2.41
C GLU A 46 12.54 12.25 2.45
N ALA A 47 13.35 11.38 1.84
CA ALA A 47 13.14 9.94 1.88
C ALA A 47 13.39 9.36 3.28
N ARG A 48 14.25 9.98 4.11
CA ARG A 48 14.39 9.62 5.53
C ARG A 48 13.09 9.92 6.27
N VAL A 49 12.54 11.12 6.11
CA VAL A 49 11.29 11.52 6.78
C VAL A 49 10.16 10.55 6.39
N GLU A 50 9.98 10.26 5.11
CA GLU A 50 9.00 9.29 4.63
C GLU A 50 9.23 7.90 5.22
N TYR A 51 10.46 7.39 5.17
CA TYR A 51 10.80 6.06 5.67
C TYR A 51 10.51 5.92 7.17
N VAL A 52 11.00 6.86 7.98
CA VAL A 52 10.80 6.85 9.43
C VAL A 52 9.32 6.95 9.76
N THR A 53 8.57 7.82 9.07
CA THR A 53 7.13 7.97 9.30
C THR A 53 6.36 6.71 8.92
N ALA A 54 6.70 6.06 7.80
CA ALA A 54 6.05 4.84 7.36
C ALA A 54 6.25 3.68 8.37
N HIS A 55 7.48 3.50 8.84
CA HIS A 55 7.81 2.46 9.82
C HIS A 55 7.24 2.75 11.22
N ALA A 56 7.19 4.02 11.63
CA ALA A 56 6.53 4.43 12.85
C ALA A 56 5.01 4.22 12.78
N LEU A 57 4.38 4.63 11.68
CA LEU A 57 2.95 4.41 11.43
C LEU A 57 2.60 2.93 11.55
N LEU A 58 3.34 2.06 10.87
CA LEU A 58 3.11 0.62 10.90
C LEU A 58 3.14 0.07 12.33
N ARG A 59 4.22 0.35 13.08
CA ARG A 59 4.39 -0.13 14.46
C ARG A 59 3.28 0.35 15.38
N ARG A 60 2.98 1.65 15.33
CA ARG A 60 1.93 2.28 16.15
C ARG A 60 0.54 1.75 15.79
N ALA A 61 0.29 1.50 14.50
CA ALA A 61 -0.97 0.93 14.04
C ALA A 61 -1.13 -0.53 14.44
N LEU A 62 -0.08 -1.36 14.35
CA LEU A 62 -0.10 -2.74 14.81
C LEU A 62 -0.34 -2.85 16.32
N SER A 63 0.22 -1.95 17.12
CA SER A 63 -0.02 -1.88 18.58
C SER A 63 -1.47 -1.49 18.95
N LEU A 64 -2.33 -1.10 18.00
CA LEU A 64 -3.76 -0.99 18.24
C LEU A 64 -4.46 -2.37 18.27
N TYR A 65 -3.80 -3.40 17.76
CA TYR A 65 -4.36 -4.72 17.49
C TYR A 65 -3.66 -5.86 18.24
N ALA A 66 -2.58 -5.56 18.97
CA ALA A 66 -1.90 -6.50 19.86
C ALA A 66 -1.24 -5.74 21.02
N GLU A 67 -1.14 -6.38 22.17
CA GLU A 67 -0.43 -5.88 23.36
C GLU A 67 1.09 -5.99 23.19
N ILE A 68 1.63 -5.29 22.20
CA ILE A 68 3.07 -5.19 21.89
C ILE A 68 3.37 -3.71 21.71
N ALA A 69 4.37 -3.18 22.42
CA ALA A 69 4.72 -1.77 22.28
C ALA A 69 5.28 -1.49 20.86
N PRO A 70 5.10 -0.29 20.30
CA PRO A 70 5.55 0.01 18.95
C PRO A 70 7.01 -0.38 18.67
N GLU A 71 7.92 -0.08 19.59
CA GLU A 71 9.35 -0.39 19.52
C GLU A 71 9.69 -1.89 19.63
N GLU A 72 8.75 -2.72 20.09
CA GLU A 72 8.96 -4.16 20.28
C GLU A 72 8.58 -5.01 19.05
N TRP A 73 7.97 -4.40 18.03
CA TRP A 73 7.64 -5.12 16.80
C TRP A 73 8.87 -5.53 15.99
N ASN A 74 8.96 -6.82 15.70
CA ASN A 74 10.04 -7.43 14.93
C ASN A 74 9.55 -7.88 13.56
N PHE A 75 10.32 -7.55 12.53
CA PHE A 75 10.02 -7.85 11.14
C PHE A 75 11.16 -8.62 10.48
N ALA A 76 10.81 -9.54 9.59
CA ALA A 76 11.76 -10.18 8.67
C ALA A 76 11.28 -9.99 7.23
N LEU A 77 12.13 -10.31 6.26
CA LEU A 77 11.80 -10.24 4.83
C LEU A 77 11.64 -11.66 4.29
N GLN A 78 10.62 -11.86 3.46
CA GLN A 78 10.53 -13.03 2.56
C GLN A 78 11.64 -12.97 1.50
N SER A 79 11.85 -14.06 0.75
CA SER A 79 12.88 -14.16 -0.30
C SER A 79 12.77 -13.06 -1.35
N GLU A 80 11.55 -12.61 -1.63
CA GLU A 80 11.20 -11.60 -2.62
C GLU A 80 11.13 -10.19 -2.03
N GLY A 81 11.41 -10.03 -0.72
CA GLY A 81 11.53 -8.74 -0.05
C GLY A 81 10.26 -8.23 0.63
N ARG A 82 9.13 -8.96 0.59
CA ARG A 82 7.92 -8.60 1.35
C ARG A 82 8.18 -8.77 2.86
N PRO A 83 7.98 -7.75 3.70
CA PRO A 83 8.17 -7.87 5.13
C PRO A 83 7.04 -8.66 5.79
N TYR A 84 7.33 -9.37 6.88
CA TYR A 84 6.36 -10.13 7.69
C TYR A 84 6.68 -10.03 9.20
N LEU A 85 5.66 -10.27 10.04
CA LEU A 85 5.75 -10.17 11.50
C LEU A 85 6.43 -11.41 12.10
N LEU A 86 7.45 -11.22 12.94
CA LEU A 86 8.11 -12.31 13.68
C LEU A 86 7.45 -12.62 15.04
N ASN A 87 6.85 -11.61 15.66
CA ASN A 87 6.29 -11.69 17.01
C ASN A 87 4.78 -11.38 17.05
N ALA A 88 4.05 -11.60 15.95
CA ALA A 88 2.60 -11.52 15.98
C ALA A 88 2.02 -12.53 16.99
N PRO A 89 0.97 -12.17 17.76
CA PRO A 89 0.33 -13.12 18.67
C PRO A 89 -0.14 -14.37 17.94
N MET A 90 0.09 -15.54 18.55
CA MET A 90 -0.27 -16.83 17.96
C MET A 90 -1.77 -16.88 17.66
N GLY A 91 -2.13 -17.28 16.43
CA GLY A 91 -3.53 -17.33 15.98
C GLY A 91 -4.17 -15.97 15.66
N SER A 92 -3.42 -14.86 15.76
CA SER A 92 -3.94 -13.54 15.36
C SER A 92 -4.24 -13.47 13.87
N GLY A 93 -3.47 -14.16 13.02
CA GLY A 93 -3.60 -14.08 11.57
C GLY A 93 -3.25 -12.70 11.01
N LEU A 94 -2.62 -11.83 11.80
CA LEU A 94 -2.27 -10.47 11.38
C LEU A 94 -1.31 -10.50 10.20
N ASP A 95 -1.69 -9.78 9.15
CA ASP A 95 -0.85 -9.48 7.99
C ASP A 95 -0.91 -7.97 7.71
N PHE A 96 0.15 -7.46 7.08
CA PHE A 96 0.26 -6.05 6.78
C PHE A 96 0.97 -5.79 5.45
N ASN A 97 0.81 -4.57 4.96
CA ASN A 97 1.64 -4.03 3.90
C ASN A 97 1.85 -2.53 4.09
N LEU A 98 2.95 -2.00 3.57
CA LEU A 98 3.36 -0.61 3.75
C LEU A 98 3.66 0.02 2.39
N SER A 99 3.24 1.27 2.21
CA SER A 99 3.56 2.07 1.04
C SER A 99 3.81 3.51 1.42
N HIS A 100 4.61 4.21 0.63
CA HIS A 100 4.82 5.63 0.78
C HIS A 100 5.03 6.27 -0.60
N THR A 101 4.72 7.56 -0.66
CA THR A 101 4.98 8.42 -1.81
C THR A 101 5.28 9.82 -1.27
N GLU A 102 5.58 10.76 -2.16
CA GLU A 102 5.84 12.14 -1.78
C GLU A 102 4.66 12.70 -0.97
N GLY A 103 4.91 13.04 0.30
CA GLY A 103 3.92 13.67 1.17
C GLY A 103 2.93 12.74 1.88
N LEU A 104 2.99 11.42 1.67
CA LEU A 104 2.01 10.49 2.24
C LEU A 104 2.61 9.10 2.50
N VAL A 105 2.33 8.53 3.67
CA VAL A 105 2.59 7.12 4.00
C VAL A 105 1.29 6.39 4.30
N ALA A 106 1.21 5.09 4.01
CA ALA A 106 0.06 4.26 4.34
C ALA A 106 0.45 2.82 4.68
N CYS A 107 -0.26 2.20 5.61
CA CYS A 107 -0.16 0.77 5.88
C CYS A 107 -1.54 0.11 5.91
N ALA A 108 -1.67 -1.06 5.28
CA ALA A 108 -2.81 -1.94 5.42
C ALA A 108 -2.56 -2.99 6.50
N ILE A 109 -3.58 -3.30 7.31
CA ILE A 109 -3.55 -4.33 8.35
C ILE A 109 -4.87 -5.12 8.28
N THR A 110 -4.77 -6.46 8.32
CA THR A 110 -5.93 -7.35 8.31
C THR A 110 -5.61 -8.70 8.96
N ARG A 111 -6.64 -9.55 9.09
CA ARG A 111 -6.53 -10.96 9.50
C ARG A 111 -6.93 -11.94 8.40
N LEU A 112 -7.33 -11.43 7.24
CA LEU A 112 -7.92 -12.21 6.15
C LEU A 112 -6.88 -12.95 5.31
N GLY A 113 -5.62 -12.52 5.36
CA GLY A 113 -4.54 -13.06 4.55
C GLY A 113 -3.63 -11.95 4.00
N PRO A 114 -2.75 -12.29 3.06
CA PRO A 114 -1.79 -11.36 2.48
C PRO A 114 -2.46 -10.15 1.82
N VAL A 115 -2.26 -8.98 2.40
CA VAL A 115 -2.77 -7.70 1.88
C VAL A 115 -1.67 -6.95 1.15
N GLY A 116 -2.06 -6.10 0.20
CA GLY A 116 -1.20 -5.12 -0.46
C GLY A 116 -1.84 -3.74 -0.42
N VAL A 117 -1.03 -2.70 -0.23
CA VAL A 117 -1.43 -1.30 -0.33
C VAL A 117 -0.40 -0.55 -1.16
N ASP A 118 -0.89 0.35 -2.00
CA ASP A 118 -0.06 1.27 -2.75
C ASP A 118 -0.61 2.69 -2.65
N VAL A 119 0.30 3.66 -2.55
CA VAL A 119 -0.04 5.08 -2.56
C VAL A 119 0.89 5.80 -3.50
N GLU A 120 0.34 6.70 -4.30
CA GLU A 120 1.12 7.50 -5.24
C GLU A 120 0.64 8.94 -5.33
N CYS A 121 1.60 9.84 -5.56
CA CYS A 121 1.37 11.26 -5.77
C CYS A 121 1.53 11.63 -7.25
N LEU A 122 0.61 12.43 -7.77
CA LEU A 122 0.70 13.01 -9.10
C LEU A 122 1.91 13.95 -9.21
N LYS A 123 2.90 13.52 -9.98
CA LYS A 123 4.09 14.32 -10.32
C LYS A 123 3.88 15.08 -11.62
N SER A 124 4.45 16.27 -11.71
CA SER A 124 4.45 17.09 -12.93
C SER A 124 5.57 16.64 -13.86
N ASP A 125 5.36 15.64 -14.73
CA ASP A 125 6.33 15.40 -15.81
C ASP A 125 5.84 14.69 -17.08
N ARG A 126 6.65 14.79 -18.14
CA ARG A 126 6.34 14.69 -19.58
C ARG A 126 6.46 13.29 -20.23
N ASP A 127 6.77 12.23 -19.49
CA ASP A 127 6.97 10.87 -20.06
C ASP A 127 5.81 9.88 -19.81
N ARG A 128 4.67 10.39 -19.35
CA ARG A 128 3.52 9.57 -18.91
C ARG A 128 2.95 8.65 -19.97
N LYS A 129 2.92 9.09 -21.24
CA LYS A 129 2.42 8.24 -22.35
C LYS A 129 3.29 7.00 -22.55
N ARG A 130 4.61 7.16 -22.44
CA ARG A 130 5.58 6.05 -22.57
C ARG A 130 5.53 5.11 -21.36
N PHE A 131 5.26 5.65 -20.18
CA PHE A 131 5.01 4.85 -18.98
C PHE A 131 3.69 4.06 -19.11
N ALA A 132 2.60 4.74 -19.48
CA ALA A 132 1.28 4.14 -19.66
C ALA A 132 1.33 2.96 -20.65
N SER A 133 1.99 3.10 -21.80
CA SER A 133 2.09 2.02 -22.79
C SER A 133 2.87 0.78 -22.33
N ARG A 134 3.65 0.87 -21.24
CA ARG A 134 4.38 -0.28 -20.66
C ARG A 134 3.60 -0.93 -19.52
N VAL A 135 2.77 -0.15 -18.85
CA VAL A 135 2.04 -0.56 -17.64
C VAL A 135 0.65 -1.06 -17.98
N LEU A 136 -0.03 -0.41 -18.92
CA LEU A 136 -1.44 -0.64 -19.18
C LEU A 136 -1.67 -1.66 -20.30
N ALA A 137 -2.75 -2.41 -20.16
CA ALA A 137 -3.33 -3.23 -21.22
C ALA A 137 -3.97 -2.34 -22.30
N ASP A 138 -4.22 -2.90 -23.48
CA ASP A 138 -4.79 -2.16 -24.62
C ASP A 138 -6.20 -1.62 -24.33
N GLU A 139 -7.01 -2.37 -23.58
CA GLU A 139 -8.33 -1.93 -23.11
C GLU A 139 -8.22 -0.78 -22.09
N GLU A 140 -7.24 -0.85 -21.18
CA GLU A 140 -6.98 0.20 -20.18
C GLU A 140 -6.50 1.49 -20.86
N LEU A 141 -5.66 1.38 -21.88
CA LEU A 141 -5.24 2.51 -22.71
C LEU A 141 -6.43 3.15 -23.44
N ARG A 142 -7.29 2.34 -24.06
CA ARG A 142 -8.51 2.82 -24.72
C ARG A 142 -9.45 3.52 -23.76
N TRP A 143 -9.65 2.96 -22.56
CA TRP A 143 -10.43 3.59 -21.50
C TRP A 143 -9.82 4.92 -21.08
N LEU A 144 -8.50 4.97 -20.88
CA LEU A 144 -7.78 6.19 -20.50
C LEU A 144 -7.91 7.29 -21.56
N ASP A 145 -7.78 6.93 -22.84
CA ASP A 145 -7.90 7.87 -23.97
C ASP A 145 -9.32 8.42 -24.15
N ALA A 146 -10.34 7.72 -23.64
CA ALA A 146 -11.73 8.17 -23.65
C ALA A 146 -12.03 9.18 -22.53
N LEU A 147 -11.17 9.32 -21.52
CA LEU A 147 -11.34 10.32 -20.46
C LEU A 147 -11.04 11.74 -20.95
N ALA A 148 -11.65 12.71 -20.26
CA ALA A 148 -11.28 14.12 -20.40
C ALA A 148 -9.78 14.30 -20.11
N PRO A 149 -9.05 15.14 -20.86
CA PRO A 149 -7.59 15.30 -20.72
C PRO A 149 -7.11 15.53 -19.27
N GLU A 150 -7.87 16.26 -18.48
CA GLU A 150 -7.63 16.55 -17.07
C GLU A 150 -7.73 15.33 -16.14
N ASP A 151 -8.51 14.31 -16.51
CA ASP A 151 -8.76 13.11 -15.69
C ASP A 151 -7.81 11.96 -16.01
N ARG A 152 -7.19 11.96 -17.21
CA ARG A 152 -6.27 10.90 -17.67
C ARG A 152 -5.15 10.65 -16.68
N ASP A 153 -4.69 11.73 -16.07
CA ASP A 153 -3.57 11.68 -15.17
C ASP A 153 -3.91 10.92 -13.88
N LEU A 154 -5.09 11.17 -13.32
CA LEU A 154 -5.59 10.43 -12.17
C LEU A 154 -5.99 9.00 -12.56
N GLY A 155 -6.57 8.79 -13.74
CA GLY A 155 -6.95 7.46 -14.23
C GLY A 155 -5.75 6.54 -14.43
N LEU A 156 -4.63 7.05 -14.94
CA LEU A 156 -3.38 6.29 -15.05
C LEU A 156 -2.85 5.91 -13.65
N LEU A 157 -2.92 6.84 -12.70
CA LEU A 157 -2.45 6.62 -11.33
C LEU A 157 -3.32 5.61 -10.59
N ASP A 158 -4.64 5.62 -10.83
CA ASP A 158 -5.57 4.62 -10.31
C ASP A 158 -5.18 3.21 -10.76
N LEU A 159 -4.91 3.02 -12.06
CA LEU A 159 -4.53 1.71 -12.61
C LEU A 159 -3.14 1.27 -12.15
N TRP A 160 -2.19 2.21 -12.05
CA TRP A 160 -0.86 1.92 -11.53
C TRP A 160 -0.90 1.44 -10.07
N THR A 161 -1.56 2.18 -9.19
CA THR A 161 -1.63 1.84 -7.76
C THR A 161 -2.37 0.52 -7.53
N LEU A 162 -3.39 0.20 -8.33
CA LEU A 162 -4.06 -1.12 -8.29
C LEU A 162 -3.09 -2.27 -8.61
N LYS A 163 -2.29 -2.13 -9.67
CA LYS A 163 -1.33 -3.16 -10.09
C LYS A 163 -0.26 -3.36 -9.03
N GLU A 164 0.30 -2.28 -8.49
CA GLU A 164 1.28 -2.35 -7.41
C GLU A 164 0.70 -2.98 -6.14
N ALA A 165 -0.51 -2.57 -5.73
CA ALA A 165 -1.18 -3.18 -4.58
C ALA A 165 -1.40 -4.70 -4.78
N HIS A 166 -1.76 -5.13 -5.99
CA HIS A 166 -1.91 -6.55 -6.33
C HIS A 166 -0.58 -7.32 -6.15
N PHE A 167 0.52 -6.83 -6.73
CA PHE A 167 1.82 -7.50 -6.60
C PHE A 167 2.39 -7.45 -5.18
N LYS A 168 2.09 -6.39 -4.41
CA LYS A 168 2.42 -6.30 -2.98
C LYS A 168 1.66 -7.30 -2.12
N ALA A 169 0.40 -7.60 -2.46
CA ALA A 169 -0.37 -8.68 -1.84
C ALA A 169 0.20 -10.06 -2.19
N LEU A 170 0.59 -10.27 -3.45
CA LEU A 170 1.24 -11.50 -3.90
C LEU A 170 2.62 -11.72 -3.26
N GLY A 171 3.33 -10.63 -2.95
CA GLY A 171 4.67 -10.67 -2.38
C GLY A 171 5.78 -11.06 -3.36
N THR A 172 5.47 -11.21 -4.65
CA THR A 172 6.44 -11.65 -5.69
C THR A 172 7.35 -10.54 -6.20
N GLY A 173 7.14 -9.30 -5.76
CA GLY A 173 7.61 -8.12 -6.48
C GLY A 173 6.85 -7.91 -7.79
N ILE A 174 7.17 -6.82 -8.50
CA ILE A 174 6.58 -6.49 -9.80
C ILE A 174 7.05 -7.51 -10.84
N VAL A 175 6.11 -8.19 -11.49
CA VAL A 175 6.38 -9.09 -12.61
C VAL A 175 6.00 -8.40 -13.92
N TRP A 176 6.98 -8.28 -14.82
CA TRP A 176 6.77 -7.70 -16.15
C TRP A 176 6.39 -8.76 -17.19
N PRO A 177 5.55 -8.41 -18.19
CA PRO A 177 4.96 -7.10 -18.42
C PRO A 177 3.71 -6.84 -17.56
N LEU A 178 3.61 -5.65 -16.97
CA LEU A 178 2.45 -5.22 -16.17
C LEU A 178 1.14 -5.13 -16.95
N SER A 179 1.22 -4.99 -18.28
CA SER A 179 0.06 -5.01 -19.17
C SER A 179 -0.67 -6.36 -19.19
N ALA A 180 -0.06 -7.44 -18.69
CA ALA A 180 -0.72 -8.73 -18.55
C ALA A 180 -1.78 -8.74 -17.42
N LEU A 181 -1.60 -7.91 -16.39
CA LEU A 181 -2.58 -7.71 -15.32
C LEU A 181 -3.52 -6.58 -15.74
N GLN A 182 -4.81 -6.83 -15.84
CA GLN A 182 -5.79 -5.87 -16.36
C GLN A 182 -6.90 -5.62 -15.35
N PHE A 183 -7.28 -4.35 -15.21
CA PHE A 183 -8.37 -3.90 -14.37
C PHE A 183 -9.49 -3.22 -15.16
N GLU A 184 -10.69 -3.32 -14.60
CA GLU A 184 -11.83 -2.49 -14.95
C GLU A 184 -12.26 -1.74 -13.68
N LEU A 185 -12.50 -0.43 -13.82
CA LEU A 185 -12.96 0.41 -12.72
C LEU A 185 -14.49 0.39 -12.70
N ASP A 186 -15.08 -0.40 -11.82
CA ASP A 186 -16.52 -0.64 -11.76
C ASP A 186 -17.31 0.44 -10.99
N SER A 187 -16.62 1.27 -10.22
CA SER A 187 -17.19 2.31 -9.38
C SER A 187 -16.11 3.33 -8.97
N PHE A 188 -16.49 4.39 -8.26
CA PHE A 188 -15.54 5.41 -7.79
C PHE A 188 -14.45 4.82 -6.88
N GLU A 189 -14.81 3.87 -6.02
CA GLU A 189 -13.91 3.25 -5.04
C GLU A 189 -13.53 1.80 -5.37
N GLY A 190 -14.23 1.15 -6.30
CA GLY A 190 -14.02 -0.24 -6.66
C GLY A 190 -13.18 -0.43 -7.93
N ALA A 191 -12.73 -1.66 -8.09
CA ALA A 191 -12.09 -2.16 -9.29
C ALA A 191 -12.18 -3.69 -9.31
N ARG A 192 -12.20 -4.26 -10.51
CA ARG A 192 -12.20 -5.70 -10.74
C ARG A 192 -11.01 -6.09 -11.62
N LYS A 193 -10.28 -7.14 -11.22
CA LYS A 193 -9.29 -7.79 -12.10
C LYS A 193 -10.03 -8.53 -13.21
N VAL A 194 -9.78 -8.17 -14.46
CA VAL A 194 -10.39 -8.80 -15.65
C VAL A 194 -9.46 -9.87 -16.25
N ASN A 195 -8.15 -9.63 -16.19
CA ASN A 195 -7.14 -10.56 -16.67
C ASN A 195 -5.87 -10.44 -15.82
N GLY A 196 -4.99 -11.44 -15.88
CA GLY A 196 -3.70 -11.42 -15.20
C GLY A 196 -3.38 -12.73 -14.49
N PRO A 197 -2.18 -12.81 -13.88
CA PRO A 197 -1.76 -14.02 -13.20
C PRO A 197 -2.82 -14.45 -12.18
N SER A 198 -3.13 -15.75 -12.19
CA SER A 198 -3.99 -16.36 -11.18
C SER A 198 -3.31 -16.42 -9.82
N GLY A 199 -1.99 -16.14 -9.77
CA GLY A 199 -1.15 -15.97 -8.58
C GLY A 199 -1.88 -16.32 -7.29
N HIS A 200 -1.87 -17.60 -6.94
CA HIS A 200 -2.65 -18.08 -5.81
C HIS A 200 -1.89 -17.75 -4.54
N VAL A 201 -2.26 -16.64 -3.91
CA VAL A 201 -1.98 -16.40 -2.50
C VAL A 201 -3.30 -16.60 -1.77
N GLY A 202 -3.53 -17.82 -1.31
CA GLY A 202 -4.85 -18.26 -0.83
C GLY A 202 -5.83 -18.60 -1.97
N ASP A 203 -6.85 -19.39 -1.66
CA ASP A 203 -7.88 -19.88 -2.61
C ASP A 203 -9.01 -18.85 -2.86
N GLY A 204 -8.79 -17.58 -2.52
CA GLY A 204 -9.83 -16.54 -2.47
C GLY A 204 -9.98 -15.72 -3.76
N GLU A 205 -11.18 -15.17 -3.97
CA GLU A 205 -11.40 -14.15 -5.00
C GLU A 205 -10.65 -12.85 -4.65
N TRP A 206 -10.22 -12.11 -5.67
CA TRP A 206 -9.49 -10.86 -5.46
C TRP A 206 -10.45 -9.69 -5.26
N HIS A 207 -10.24 -8.94 -4.18
CA HIS A 207 -10.99 -7.73 -3.85
C HIS A 207 -10.05 -6.52 -3.84
N TYR A 208 -10.56 -5.40 -4.34
CA TYR A 208 -9.78 -4.17 -4.50
C TYR A 208 -10.56 -2.98 -3.96
N THR A 209 -9.82 -1.96 -3.52
CA THR A 209 -10.41 -0.66 -3.22
C THR A 209 -9.46 0.47 -3.61
N ARG A 210 -10.02 1.62 -3.95
CA ARG A 210 -9.31 2.83 -4.36
C ARG A 210 -9.82 4.04 -3.61
N ARG A 211 -8.95 4.98 -3.26
CA ARG A 211 -9.32 6.26 -2.65
C ARG A 211 -8.53 7.41 -3.27
N LEU A 212 -9.22 8.53 -3.47
CA LEU A 212 -8.60 9.82 -3.72
C LEU A 212 -8.48 10.54 -2.37
N LEU A 213 -7.27 10.58 -1.80
CA LEU A 213 -7.04 11.19 -0.47
C LEU A 213 -6.82 12.70 -0.55
N SER A 214 -6.38 13.19 -1.70
CA SER A 214 -6.32 14.61 -2.05
C SER A 214 -6.33 14.72 -3.59
N PRO A 215 -6.42 15.92 -4.19
CA PRO A 215 -6.37 16.07 -5.64
C PRO A 215 -5.14 15.48 -6.33
N LYS A 216 -4.07 15.16 -5.58
CA LYS A 216 -2.83 14.58 -6.11
C LYS A 216 -2.54 13.17 -5.62
N HIS A 217 -3.21 12.66 -4.59
CA HIS A 217 -2.81 11.41 -3.94
C HIS A 217 -3.86 10.31 -4.14
N ARG A 218 -3.41 9.20 -4.73
CA ARG A 218 -4.20 7.99 -4.91
C ARG A 218 -3.72 6.90 -3.96
N LEU A 219 -4.67 6.15 -3.44
CA LEU A 219 -4.44 4.96 -2.63
C LEU A 219 -5.20 3.81 -3.25
N SER A 220 -4.56 2.65 -3.39
CA SER A 220 -5.22 1.39 -3.73
C SER A 220 -4.83 0.32 -2.73
N ALA A 221 -5.74 -0.61 -2.46
CA ALA A 221 -5.45 -1.81 -1.69
C ALA A 221 -6.06 -3.05 -2.35
N ALA A 222 -5.41 -4.19 -2.17
CA ALA A 222 -5.76 -5.46 -2.78
C ALA A 222 -5.64 -6.60 -1.76
N ILE A 223 -6.55 -7.55 -1.81
CA ILE A 223 -6.50 -8.77 -1.00
C ILE A 223 -7.21 -9.94 -1.71
N PRO A 224 -6.63 -11.14 -1.70
CA PRO A 224 -7.35 -12.37 -2.06
C PRO A 224 -8.07 -12.93 -0.82
N CYS A 225 -9.41 -12.94 -0.83
CA CYS A 225 -10.21 -13.53 0.26
C CYS A 225 -11.57 -14.06 -0.22
N GLY A 226 -12.14 -15.01 0.52
CA GLY A 226 -13.36 -15.71 0.09
C GLY A 226 -14.64 -14.85 0.09
N ASN A 227 -14.71 -13.83 0.95
CA ASN A 227 -15.83 -12.89 1.01
C ASN A 227 -15.35 -11.47 0.75
N VAL A 228 -16.23 -10.61 0.25
CA VAL A 228 -15.95 -9.17 0.07
C VAL A 228 -15.59 -8.56 1.43
N PRO A 229 -14.38 -8.00 1.59
CA PRO A 229 -13.97 -7.40 2.85
C PRO A 229 -14.61 -6.03 3.04
N ARG A 230 -14.81 -5.65 4.30
CA ARG A 230 -15.11 -4.28 4.70
C ARG A 230 -13.83 -3.47 4.69
N TRP A 231 -13.75 -2.50 3.78
CA TRP A 231 -12.64 -1.57 3.71
C TRP A 231 -12.82 -0.41 4.68
N LYS A 232 -11.81 -0.14 5.50
CA LYS A 232 -11.75 1.04 6.35
C LYS A 232 -10.47 1.80 6.04
N VAL A 233 -10.60 2.98 5.43
CA VAL A 233 -9.47 3.87 5.15
C VAL A 233 -9.58 5.08 6.06
N ALA A 234 -8.55 5.35 6.87
CA ALA A 234 -8.58 6.41 7.87
C ALA A 234 -7.20 7.03 8.10
N GLU A 235 -7.21 8.32 8.45
CA GLU A 235 -6.00 9.03 8.87
C GLU A 235 -5.60 8.60 10.29
N PHE A 236 -4.30 8.42 10.51
CA PHE A 236 -3.75 8.03 11.80
C PHE A 236 -3.49 9.27 12.67
N LEU A 237 -4.47 9.65 13.49
CA LEU A 237 -4.44 10.85 14.34
C LEU A 237 -4.01 10.59 15.81
N LYS A 238 -3.52 9.39 16.12
CA LYS A 238 -3.04 9.03 17.46
C LYS A 238 -1.56 9.32 17.63
#